data_AF-A0A352Z6V8-F1
#
_entry.id   AF-A0A352Z6V8-F1
#
_cell.length_a   1.000
_cell.length_b   1.000
_cell.length_c   1.000
_cell.angle_alpha   90.00
_cell.angle_beta   90.00
_cell.angle_gamma   90.00
#
_symmetry.space_group_name_H-M   'P 1'
#
loop_
_entity.id
_entity.type
_entity.pdbx_description
1 polymer ?
#
loop_
_entity_poly.entity_id
_entity_poly.type
_entity_poly.pdbx_seq_one_letter_code
_entity_poly.pdbx_strand_id
1 'polypeptide(L)'
;MRTIDELRRNFYRIELPLPLESLNSINIYVVRDGEKVLIIDTGINTKECLDSLLGCLKELKIDINEIDYFITHSHIDHFGNLKSLLRKGKKAYMNKIEWEHIKRLKYNLFKNEIEYFLIRSGFPEIDIESLPSQFNKVEPIYDIDPKNFTFLCDGDYLRLGNYNFLCITTPGHTKGHTTLFETELKLFISGDHILGEITPTVQTRLYPENPLKDYLASLKKIYSLPIECVLPSHGKCFKDHKGRIEELWKHHKQRIEEVVAILKEGERNTYEIASKMSWDIHFNDWNSFPPLQKFFAVGEAMAHLRYLEEEGLIKRRIKSQKEIISWKLTGTGKTNQKMSSEL
;
A
#
# COMPACT_ATOMS: atom_id res chain seq x y z
N MET A 1 14.38 -0.13 -17.60
CA MET A 1 15.78 0.16 -17.21
C MET A 1 16.01 -0.60 -15.91
N ARG A 2 17.05 -1.45 -15.81
CA ARG A 2 17.38 -2.15 -14.56
C ARG A 2 18.60 -1.48 -13.94
N THR A 3 18.54 -1.18 -12.65
CA THR A 3 19.65 -0.56 -11.91
C THR A 3 19.92 -1.39 -10.65
N ILE A 4 21.20 -1.57 -10.32
CA ILE A 4 21.66 -2.19 -9.08
C ILE A 4 22.49 -1.14 -8.36
N ASP A 5 22.03 -0.70 -7.20
CA ASP A 5 22.76 0.24 -6.35
C ASP A 5 23.23 -0.49 -5.09
N GLU A 6 24.54 -0.54 -4.87
CA GLU A 6 25.08 -1.00 -3.58
C GLU A 6 24.94 0.13 -2.56
N LEU A 7 23.95 0.02 -1.67
CA LEU A 7 23.68 1.00 -0.62
C LEU A 7 24.76 0.92 0.48
N ARG A 8 25.17 -0.31 0.78
CA ARG A 8 26.25 -0.71 1.70
C ARG A 8 26.83 -2.03 1.23
N ARG A 9 27.98 -2.41 1.79
CA ARG A 9 28.61 -3.70 1.48
C ARG A 9 27.60 -4.84 1.62
N ASN A 10 27.33 -5.53 0.50
CA ASN A 10 26.39 -6.64 0.42
C ASN A 10 24.92 -6.29 0.75
N PHE A 11 24.53 -5.02 0.63
CA PHE A 11 23.14 -4.56 0.72
C PHE A 11 22.84 -3.73 -0.53
N TYR A 12 22.03 -4.31 -1.40
CA TYR A 12 21.68 -3.76 -2.71
C TYR A 12 20.23 -3.30 -2.76
N ARG A 13 20.00 -2.22 -3.51
CA ARG A 13 18.70 -1.88 -4.08
C ARG A 13 18.70 -2.32 -5.54
N ILE A 14 17.65 -3.00 -5.97
CA ILE A 14 17.43 -3.33 -7.38
C ILE A 14 16.12 -2.68 -7.81
N GLU A 15 16.18 -1.86 -8.84
CA GLU A 15 15.00 -1.26 -9.45
C GLU A 15 14.51 -2.14 -10.61
N LEU A 16 13.25 -2.57 -10.52
CA LEU A 16 12.59 -3.45 -11.48
C LEU A 16 11.46 -2.71 -12.21
N PRO A 17 11.22 -3.01 -13.49
CA PRO A 17 10.17 -2.34 -14.27
C PRO A 17 8.77 -2.79 -13.86
N LEU A 18 7.84 -1.84 -13.87
CA LEU A 18 6.40 -2.07 -13.71
C LEU A 18 5.63 -1.67 -14.99
N PRO A 19 4.59 -2.43 -15.38
CA PRO A 19 3.78 -2.14 -16.56
C PRO A 19 2.67 -1.10 -16.27
N LEU A 20 2.97 -0.06 -15.47
CA LEU A 20 2.02 0.97 -15.06
C LEU A 20 2.50 2.36 -15.50
N GLU A 21 1.60 3.16 -16.06
CA GLU A 21 1.93 4.47 -16.63
C GLU A 21 2.39 5.49 -15.58
N SER A 22 1.77 5.48 -14.40
CA SER A 22 2.05 6.43 -13.31
C SER A 22 3.04 5.91 -12.25
N LEU A 23 3.43 4.64 -12.32
CA LEU A 23 4.36 4.00 -11.38
C LEU A 23 5.18 2.96 -12.14
N ASN A 24 6.26 3.39 -12.77
CA ASN A 24 6.98 2.60 -13.77
C ASN A 24 8.07 1.68 -13.20
N SER A 25 8.34 1.75 -11.90
CA SER A 25 9.33 0.91 -11.25
C SER A 25 9.02 0.60 -9.78
N ILE A 26 9.59 -0.50 -9.31
CA ILE A 26 9.62 -0.91 -7.91
C ILE A 26 11.06 -1.23 -7.49
N ASN A 27 11.43 -0.80 -6.28
CA ASN A 27 12.65 -1.19 -5.59
C ASN A 27 12.40 -2.48 -4.82
N ILE A 28 13.26 -3.47 -5.07
CA ILE A 28 13.46 -4.59 -4.16
C ILE A 28 14.81 -4.42 -3.46
N TYR A 29 14.96 -5.08 -2.32
CA TYR A 29 16.21 -5.03 -1.55
C TYR A 29 16.82 -6.40 -1.40
N VAL A 30 18.13 -6.50 -1.61
CA VAL A 30 18.88 -7.75 -1.48
C VAL A 30 19.96 -7.55 -0.42
N VAL A 31 19.88 -8.34 0.65
CA VAL A 31 20.83 -8.31 1.75
C VAL A 31 21.56 -9.65 1.80
N ARG A 32 22.88 -9.60 1.90
CA ARG A 32 23.72 -10.79 1.98
C ARG A 32 24.69 -10.70 3.14
N ASP A 33 24.79 -11.78 3.91
CA ASP A 33 25.87 -11.98 4.87
C ASP A 33 26.38 -13.43 4.80
N GLY A 34 27.62 -13.57 4.33
CA GLY A 34 28.21 -14.87 3.97
C GLY A 34 27.40 -15.59 2.87
N GLU A 35 26.89 -16.77 3.21
CA GLU A 35 26.03 -17.61 2.36
C GLU A 35 24.54 -17.28 2.49
N LYS A 36 24.15 -16.51 3.52
CA LYS A 36 22.75 -16.17 3.75
C LYS A 36 22.35 -14.99 2.86
N VAL A 37 21.24 -15.14 2.15
CA VAL A 37 20.66 -14.10 1.29
C VAL A 37 19.20 -13.92 1.64
N LEU A 38 18.80 -12.66 1.86
CA LEU A 38 17.41 -12.25 2.01
C LEU A 38 17.07 -11.29 0.88
N ILE A 39 15.96 -11.56 0.19
CA ILE A 39 15.33 -10.60 -0.71
C ILE A 39 14.07 -10.04 -0.03
N ILE A 40 13.92 -8.73 -0.05
CA ILE A 40 12.71 -8.04 0.41
C ILE A 40 11.93 -7.58 -0.82
N ASP A 41 10.71 -8.10 -0.93
CA ASP A 41 9.79 -8.00 -2.07
C ASP A 41 10.35 -8.59 -3.38
N THR A 42 9.46 -8.90 -4.32
CA THR A 42 9.76 -9.78 -5.46
C THR A 42 9.42 -9.19 -6.82
N GLY A 43 8.81 -8.01 -6.87
CA GLY A 43 8.35 -7.42 -8.11
C GLY A 43 7.05 -8.07 -8.61
N ILE A 44 6.49 -7.45 -9.66
CA ILE A 44 5.26 -7.88 -10.32
C ILE A 44 5.50 -9.11 -11.21
N ASN A 45 4.51 -9.99 -11.32
CA ASN A 45 4.58 -11.22 -12.13
C ASN A 45 4.47 -10.95 -13.64
N THR A 46 5.46 -10.26 -14.21
CA THR A 46 5.64 -10.11 -15.65
C THR A 46 6.96 -10.72 -16.07
N LYS A 47 7.03 -11.20 -17.31
CA LYS A 47 8.28 -11.75 -17.86
C LYS A 47 9.42 -10.74 -17.79
N GLU A 48 9.15 -9.47 -18.10
CA GLU A 48 10.16 -8.40 -18.06
C GLU A 48 10.71 -8.15 -16.65
N CYS A 49 9.82 -8.08 -15.64
CA CYS A 49 10.23 -7.89 -14.25
C CYS A 49 11.02 -9.09 -13.73
N LEU A 50 10.54 -10.31 -13.99
CA LEU A 50 11.21 -11.54 -13.55
C LEU A 50 12.58 -11.72 -14.20
N ASP A 51 12.69 -11.53 -15.52
CA ASP A 51 13.96 -11.64 -16.25
C ASP A 51 14.95 -10.56 -15.77
N SER A 52 14.46 -9.36 -15.45
CA SER A 52 15.29 -8.28 -14.88
C SER A 52 15.86 -8.69 -13.54
N LEU A 53 15.02 -9.20 -12.63
CA LEU A 53 15.44 -9.69 -11.32
C LEU A 53 16.46 -10.83 -11.43
N LEU A 54 16.16 -11.87 -12.19
CA LEU A 54 17.08 -13.00 -12.39
C LEU A 54 18.42 -12.56 -12.98
N GLY A 55 18.39 -11.59 -13.89
CA GLY A 55 19.60 -10.97 -14.44
C GLY A 55 20.45 -10.29 -13.37
N CYS A 56 19.84 -9.53 -12.47
CA CYS A 56 20.53 -8.88 -11.36
C CYS A 56 21.09 -9.88 -10.34
N LEU A 57 20.36 -10.94 -10.01
CA LEU A 57 20.86 -12.00 -9.12
C LEU A 57 22.09 -12.70 -9.72
N LYS A 58 22.09 -12.95 -11.03
CA LYS A 58 23.25 -13.50 -11.74
C LYS A 58 24.45 -12.56 -11.69
N GLU A 59 24.24 -11.26 -11.89
CA GLU A 59 25.30 -10.24 -11.80
C GLU A 59 25.92 -10.17 -10.40
N LEU A 60 25.08 -10.25 -9.37
CA LEU A 60 25.48 -10.31 -7.96
C LEU A 60 26.05 -11.67 -7.53
N LYS A 61 26.08 -12.65 -8.44
CA LYS A 61 26.51 -14.04 -8.19
C LYS A 61 25.76 -14.67 -7.01
N ILE A 62 24.45 -14.42 -6.95
CA ILE A 62 23.53 -15.00 -5.98
C ILE A 62 22.84 -16.18 -6.63
N ASP A 63 22.95 -17.35 -5.99
CA ASP A 63 22.17 -18.52 -6.39
C ASP A 63 20.73 -18.38 -5.85
N ILE A 64 19.75 -18.43 -6.75
CA ILE A 64 18.32 -18.40 -6.42
C ILE A 64 17.90 -19.51 -5.46
N ASN A 65 18.63 -20.63 -5.46
CA ASN A 65 18.37 -21.75 -4.55
C ASN A 65 18.74 -21.43 -3.10
N GLU A 66 19.46 -20.33 -2.84
CA GLU A 66 19.97 -19.96 -1.51
C GLU A 66 19.18 -18.86 -0.81
N ILE A 67 18.10 -18.36 -1.43
CA ILE A 67 17.42 -17.12 -1.04
C ILE A 67 16.22 -17.40 -0.14
N ASP A 68 16.18 -16.74 1.02
CA ASP A 68 14.94 -16.50 1.77
C ASP A 68 14.31 -15.17 1.35
N TYR A 69 13.00 -15.02 1.53
CA TYR A 69 12.24 -13.84 1.10
C TYR A 69 11.51 -13.20 2.27
N PHE A 70 11.45 -11.89 2.33
CA PHE A 70 10.51 -11.15 3.18
C PHE A 70 9.57 -10.35 2.29
N ILE A 71 8.27 -10.45 2.53
CA ILE A 71 7.25 -9.72 1.77
C ILE A 71 6.63 -8.68 2.70
N THR A 72 6.73 -7.41 2.31
CA THR A 72 6.20 -6.29 3.08
C THR A 72 4.67 -6.36 3.17
N HIS A 73 4.01 -6.63 2.04
CA HIS A 73 2.57 -6.75 1.94
C HIS A 73 2.09 -7.45 0.65
N SER A 74 0.77 -7.63 0.55
CA SER A 74 0.10 -8.43 -0.48
C SER A 74 -0.25 -7.72 -1.78
N HIS A 75 0.31 -6.54 -2.09
CA HIS A 75 0.14 -5.96 -3.42
C HIS A 75 1.01 -6.67 -4.47
N ILE A 76 0.47 -6.78 -5.69
CA ILE A 76 0.96 -7.70 -6.73
C ILE A 76 2.40 -7.44 -7.17
N ASP A 77 2.88 -6.21 -7.02
CA ASP A 77 4.23 -5.79 -7.29
C ASP A 77 5.21 -6.12 -6.16
N HIS A 78 4.74 -6.48 -4.97
CA HIS A 78 5.60 -6.89 -3.85
C HIS A 78 5.73 -8.42 -3.76
N PHE A 79 4.64 -9.16 -3.95
CA PHE A 79 4.66 -10.63 -3.82
C PHE A 79 4.57 -11.39 -5.16
N GLY A 80 4.37 -10.69 -6.28
CA GLY A 80 3.96 -11.29 -7.55
C GLY A 80 4.85 -12.42 -8.06
N ASN A 81 6.17 -12.23 -8.03
CA ASN A 81 7.11 -13.25 -8.51
C ASN A 81 7.45 -14.32 -7.47
N LEU A 82 6.95 -14.23 -6.23
CA LEU A 82 7.36 -15.12 -5.14
C LEU A 82 7.19 -16.60 -5.52
N LYS A 83 6.11 -16.99 -6.18
CA LYS A 83 5.90 -18.38 -6.62
C LYS A 83 6.98 -18.87 -7.58
N SER A 84 7.40 -18.02 -8.52
CA SER A 84 8.42 -18.34 -9.53
C SER A 84 9.82 -18.46 -8.92
N LEU A 85 10.05 -17.72 -7.83
CA LEU A 85 11.35 -17.56 -7.18
C LEU A 85 11.58 -18.53 -6.01
N LEU A 86 10.55 -18.82 -5.21
CA LEU A 86 10.67 -19.60 -3.99
C LEU A 86 11.04 -21.06 -4.29
N ARG A 87 12.16 -21.52 -3.71
CA ARG A 87 12.69 -22.88 -3.89
C ARG A 87 12.44 -23.74 -2.65
N LYS A 88 12.47 -25.06 -2.85
CA LYS A 88 12.26 -26.05 -1.78
C LYS A 88 13.28 -25.86 -0.67
N GLY A 89 12.82 -25.80 0.58
CA GLY A 89 13.68 -25.64 1.76
C GLY A 89 13.99 -24.18 2.13
N LYS A 90 13.57 -23.22 1.31
CA LYS A 90 13.65 -21.79 1.62
C LYS A 90 12.34 -21.25 2.15
N LYS A 91 12.42 -20.10 2.83
CA LYS A 91 11.30 -19.50 3.56
C LYS A 91 10.86 -18.19 2.93
N ALA A 92 9.57 -17.93 3.03
CA ALA A 92 8.98 -16.62 2.83
C ALA A 92 8.44 -16.09 4.17
N TYR A 93 8.93 -14.94 4.61
CA TYR A 93 8.47 -14.24 5.79
C TYR A 93 7.43 -13.20 5.39
N MET A 94 6.32 -13.10 6.14
CA MET A 94 5.27 -12.11 5.89
C MET A 94 4.37 -11.99 7.13
N ASN A 95 3.60 -10.91 7.24
CA ASN A 95 2.52 -10.84 8.22
C ASN A 95 1.39 -11.83 7.88
N LYS A 96 0.85 -12.53 8.89
CA LYS A 96 -0.26 -13.47 8.69
C LYS A 96 -1.51 -12.81 8.07
N ILE A 97 -1.79 -11.56 8.40
CA ILE A 97 -2.95 -10.81 7.87
C ILE A 97 -2.83 -10.67 6.34
N GLU A 98 -1.64 -10.39 5.83
CA GLU A 98 -1.37 -10.27 4.39
C GLU A 98 -1.55 -11.62 3.68
N TRP A 99 -1.11 -12.72 4.30
CA TRP A 99 -1.35 -14.05 3.77
C TRP A 99 -2.84 -14.42 3.71
N GLU A 100 -3.62 -14.06 4.74
CA GLU A 100 -5.08 -14.25 4.71
C GLU A 100 -5.73 -13.42 3.59
N HIS A 101 -5.23 -12.22 3.31
CA HIS A 101 -5.68 -11.41 2.18
C HIS A 101 -5.37 -12.07 0.83
N ILE A 102 -4.14 -12.54 0.62
CA ILE A 102 -3.71 -13.30 -0.57
C ILE A 102 -4.62 -14.50 -0.81
N LYS A 103 -4.96 -15.26 0.24
CA LYS A 103 -5.91 -16.38 0.14
C LYS A 103 -7.29 -15.92 -0.32
N ARG A 104 -7.84 -14.83 0.22
CA ARG A 104 -9.15 -14.30 -0.20
C ARG A 104 -9.15 -13.91 -1.69
N LEU A 105 -8.06 -13.30 -2.17
CA LEU A 105 -7.90 -12.95 -3.58
C LEU A 105 -7.92 -14.20 -4.49
N LYS A 106 -7.24 -15.28 -4.11
CA LYS A 106 -7.22 -16.56 -4.85
C LYS A 106 -8.63 -17.12 -5.11
N TYR A 107 -9.56 -16.96 -4.16
CA TYR A 107 -10.89 -17.54 -4.25
C TYR A 107 -11.94 -16.61 -4.88
N ASN A 108 -11.54 -15.52 -5.54
CA ASN A 108 -12.43 -14.58 -6.24
C ASN A 108 -13.58 -13.99 -5.39
N LEU A 109 -13.47 -14.06 -4.06
CA LEU A 109 -14.42 -13.43 -3.13
C LEU A 109 -14.48 -11.90 -3.35
N PHE A 110 -13.44 -11.34 -3.97
CA PHE A 110 -13.25 -9.92 -4.21
C PHE A 110 -14.16 -9.33 -5.30
N LYS A 111 -14.61 -10.12 -6.29
CA LYS A 111 -15.38 -9.58 -7.43
C LYS A 111 -16.73 -9.03 -6.98
N ASN A 112 -17.48 -9.81 -6.19
CA ASN A 112 -18.77 -9.39 -5.66
C ASN A 112 -18.64 -8.23 -4.66
N GLU A 113 -17.55 -8.21 -3.88
CA GLU A 113 -17.25 -7.12 -2.93
C GLU A 113 -16.93 -5.79 -3.64
N ILE A 114 -16.16 -5.83 -4.74
CA ILE A 114 -15.89 -4.65 -5.58
C ILE A 114 -17.20 -4.12 -6.18
N GLU A 115 -17.96 -4.97 -6.86
CA GLU A 115 -19.21 -4.56 -7.52
C GLU A 115 -20.19 -3.94 -6.51
N TYR A 116 -20.34 -4.60 -5.36
CA TYR A 116 -21.14 -4.06 -4.25
C TYR A 116 -20.63 -2.70 -3.78
N PHE A 117 -19.32 -2.54 -3.58
CA PHE A 117 -18.74 -1.23 -3.23
C PHE A 117 -19.00 -0.16 -4.29
N LEU A 118 -18.83 -0.49 -5.58
CA LEU A 118 -19.01 0.46 -6.68
C LEU A 118 -20.45 0.99 -6.74
N ILE A 119 -21.43 0.08 -6.72
CA ILE A 119 -22.87 0.42 -6.73
C ILE A 119 -23.20 1.31 -5.54
N ARG A 120 -22.81 0.88 -4.34
CA ARG A 120 -23.14 1.57 -3.09
C ARG A 120 -22.41 2.91 -2.94
N SER A 121 -21.28 3.09 -3.63
CA SER A 121 -20.54 4.36 -3.67
C SER A 121 -21.10 5.35 -4.71
N GLY A 122 -21.98 4.91 -5.61
CA GLY A 122 -22.63 5.76 -6.61
C GLY A 122 -21.91 5.80 -7.97
N PHE A 123 -21.11 4.78 -8.32
CA PHE A 123 -20.49 4.70 -9.64
C PHE A 123 -21.55 4.63 -10.77
N PRO A 124 -21.31 5.27 -11.92
CA PRO A 124 -22.09 5.05 -13.13
C PRO A 124 -21.99 3.60 -13.62
N GLU A 125 -23.09 3.04 -14.12
CA GLU A 125 -23.14 1.64 -14.60
C GLU A 125 -22.08 1.35 -15.68
N ILE A 126 -21.84 2.30 -16.60
CA ILE A 126 -20.81 2.18 -17.65
C ILE A 126 -19.39 2.03 -17.09
N ASP A 127 -19.08 2.70 -15.98
CA ASP A 127 -17.77 2.59 -15.33
C ASP A 127 -17.63 1.21 -14.63
N ILE A 128 -18.73 0.67 -14.08
CA ILE A 128 -18.76 -0.64 -13.42
C ILE A 128 -18.50 -1.76 -14.44
N GLU A 129 -19.15 -1.71 -15.59
CA GLU A 129 -19.01 -2.74 -16.64
C GLU A 129 -17.60 -2.80 -17.24
N SER A 130 -16.88 -1.67 -17.26
CA SER A 130 -15.55 -1.56 -17.87
C SER A 130 -14.38 -1.88 -16.91
N LEU A 131 -14.62 -1.93 -15.60
CA LEU A 131 -13.57 -2.17 -14.59
C LEU A 131 -13.00 -3.61 -14.60
N PRO A 132 -13.81 -4.69 -14.70
CA PRO A 132 -13.29 -6.06 -14.64
C PRO A 132 -12.20 -6.37 -15.67
N SER A 133 -12.31 -5.86 -16.89
CA SER A 133 -11.32 -6.07 -17.95
C SER A 133 -9.99 -5.36 -17.69
N GLN A 134 -9.96 -4.36 -16.79
CA GLN A 134 -8.76 -3.62 -16.41
C GLN A 134 -7.96 -4.30 -15.29
N PHE A 135 -8.64 -5.04 -14.39
CA PHE A 135 -7.97 -5.81 -13.32
C PHE A 135 -7.27 -7.09 -13.83
N ASN A 136 -7.73 -7.66 -14.95
CA ASN A 136 -7.27 -8.97 -15.45
C ASN A 136 -5.95 -8.93 -16.25
N LYS A 137 -5.17 -7.83 -16.19
CA LYS A 137 -3.95 -7.70 -17.00
C LYS A 137 -2.75 -8.47 -16.44
N VAL A 138 -2.72 -8.72 -15.13
CA VAL A 138 -1.67 -9.51 -14.47
C VAL A 138 -2.29 -10.33 -13.36
N GLU A 139 -2.38 -11.66 -13.54
CA GLU A 139 -2.77 -12.55 -12.46
C GLU A 139 -1.53 -12.97 -11.65
N PRO A 140 -1.45 -12.61 -10.36
CA PRO A 140 -0.43 -13.15 -9.48
C PRO A 140 -0.69 -14.65 -9.24
N ILE A 141 0.37 -15.43 -9.10
CA ILE A 141 0.26 -16.87 -8.88
C ILE A 141 0.16 -17.14 -7.38
N TYR A 142 -1.08 -17.28 -6.90
CA TYR A 142 -1.39 -17.51 -5.48
C TYR A 142 -1.13 -18.94 -4.99
N ASP A 143 -0.68 -19.85 -5.86
CA ASP A 143 -0.53 -21.27 -5.53
C ASP A 143 0.80 -21.59 -4.83
N ILE A 144 1.03 -20.96 -3.68
CA ILE A 144 2.22 -21.19 -2.85
C ILE A 144 1.82 -22.06 -1.65
N ASP A 145 2.59 -23.10 -1.35
CA ASP A 145 2.33 -23.95 -0.18
C ASP A 145 2.44 -23.10 1.10
N PRO A 146 1.37 -23.01 1.93
CA PRO A 146 1.40 -22.29 3.19
C PRO A 146 2.56 -22.68 4.11
N LYS A 147 3.07 -23.92 4.01
CA LYS A 147 4.19 -24.43 4.82
C LYS A 147 5.52 -23.72 4.54
N ASN A 148 5.64 -23.04 3.40
CA ASN A 148 6.84 -22.25 3.10
C ASN A 148 6.82 -20.87 3.77
N PHE A 149 5.68 -20.48 4.38
CA PHE A 149 5.58 -19.20 5.07
C PHE A 149 5.95 -19.31 6.54
N THR A 150 6.74 -18.35 7.01
CA THR A 150 6.95 -18.07 8.43
C THR A 150 6.30 -16.73 8.73
N PHE A 151 5.26 -16.72 9.57
CA PHE A 151 4.57 -15.48 9.88
C PHE A 151 5.29 -14.69 10.96
N LEU A 152 5.51 -13.40 10.69
CA LEU A 152 6.12 -12.45 11.61
C LEU A 152 5.06 -11.49 12.15
N CYS A 153 5.23 -11.10 13.40
CA CYS A 153 4.40 -10.17 14.15
C CYS A 153 5.14 -8.84 14.38
N ASP A 154 4.40 -7.83 14.84
CA ASP A 154 5.00 -6.58 15.31
C ASP A 154 5.97 -6.84 16.46
N GLY A 155 7.17 -6.28 16.37
CA GLY A 155 8.21 -6.43 17.39
C GLY A 155 9.12 -7.66 17.22
N ASP A 156 8.80 -8.56 16.28
CA ASP A 156 9.69 -9.70 15.97
C ASP A 156 11.00 -9.22 15.35
N TYR A 157 12.04 -10.04 15.50
CA TYR A 157 13.34 -9.81 14.87
C TYR A 157 13.64 -10.86 13.80
N LEU A 158 13.89 -10.39 12.59
CA LEU A 158 14.44 -11.19 11.50
C LEU A 158 15.96 -11.00 11.45
N ARG A 159 16.71 -12.06 11.77
CA ARG A 159 18.17 -12.03 11.82
C ARG A 159 18.79 -12.63 10.56
N LEU A 160 19.66 -11.88 9.91
CA LEU A 160 20.43 -12.31 8.74
C LEU A 160 21.92 -12.05 8.97
N GLY A 161 22.58 -13.03 9.59
CA GLY A 161 23.99 -12.89 9.96
C GLY A 161 24.17 -11.72 10.93
N ASN A 162 24.93 -10.70 10.54
CA ASN A 162 25.18 -9.47 11.30
C ASN A 162 24.04 -8.44 11.20
N TYR A 163 23.08 -8.62 10.30
CA TYR A 163 21.92 -7.73 10.19
C TYR A 163 20.80 -8.16 11.14
N ASN A 164 20.22 -7.19 11.84
CA ASN A 164 19.13 -7.41 12.78
C ASN A 164 17.95 -6.50 12.44
N PHE A 165 16.95 -7.07 11.75
CA PHE A 165 15.78 -6.34 11.31
C PHE A 165 14.64 -6.47 12.32
N LEU A 166 14.25 -5.37 12.94
CA LEU A 166 13.01 -5.26 13.71
C LEU A 166 11.83 -5.16 12.75
N CYS A 167 10.90 -6.10 12.85
CA CYS A 167 9.63 -6.07 12.13
C CYS A 167 8.68 -5.08 12.79
N ILE A 168 8.23 -4.09 12.03
CA ILE A 168 7.30 -3.08 12.51
C ILE A 168 6.06 -3.10 11.64
N THR A 169 4.95 -3.56 12.20
CA THR A 169 3.64 -3.53 11.54
C THR A 169 3.12 -2.09 11.49
N THR A 170 2.74 -1.66 10.29
CA THR A 170 2.32 -0.28 9.95
C THR A 170 1.01 -0.31 9.16
N PRO A 171 -0.11 -0.72 9.78
CA PRO A 171 -1.38 -0.85 9.09
C PRO A 171 -1.85 0.49 8.51
N GLY A 172 -2.57 0.42 7.39
CA GLY A 172 -3.19 1.59 6.76
C GLY A 172 -3.20 1.47 5.25
N HIS A 173 -2.02 1.39 4.63
CA HIS A 173 -1.88 1.08 3.20
C HIS A 173 -2.46 -0.30 2.88
N THR A 174 -2.00 -1.30 3.62
CA THR A 174 -2.68 -2.60 3.80
C THR A 174 -2.77 -2.93 5.27
N LYS A 175 -3.59 -3.93 5.63
CA LYS A 175 -3.92 -4.22 7.03
C LYS A 175 -2.78 -4.87 7.82
N GLY A 176 -1.94 -5.64 7.17
CA GLY A 176 -0.78 -6.31 7.77
C GLY A 176 0.56 -5.80 7.24
N HIS A 177 0.61 -4.63 6.60
CA HIS A 177 1.84 -4.05 6.07
C HIS A 177 2.93 -4.08 7.13
N THR A 178 4.10 -4.63 6.80
CA THR A 178 5.21 -4.75 7.74
C THR A 178 6.49 -4.20 7.14
N THR A 179 7.06 -3.21 7.83
CA THR A 179 8.36 -2.60 7.53
C THR A 179 9.48 -3.31 8.27
N LEU A 180 10.72 -3.14 7.80
CA LEU A 180 11.92 -3.63 8.47
C LEU A 180 12.81 -2.46 8.88
N PHE A 181 13.15 -2.39 10.16
CA PHE A 181 14.14 -1.45 10.68
C PHE A 181 15.41 -2.19 11.08
N GLU A 182 16.49 -1.97 10.33
CA GLU A 182 17.82 -2.48 10.68
C GLU A 182 18.40 -1.62 11.82
N THR A 183 18.62 -2.22 13.00
CA THR A 183 18.81 -1.44 14.24
C THR A 183 20.19 -0.80 14.38
N GLU A 184 21.23 -1.39 13.80
CA GLU A 184 22.61 -0.92 13.96
C GLU A 184 22.95 0.20 12.97
N LEU A 185 22.59 -0.01 11.70
CA LEU A 185 22.80 0.90 10.60
C LEU A 185 21.67 1.92 10.45
N LYS A 186 20.57 1.72 11.18
CA LYS A 186 19.39 2.60 11.19
C LYS A 186 18.78 2.78 9.80
N LEU A 187 18.80 1.71 9.01
CA LEU A 187 18.18 1.65 7.68
C LEU A 187 16.73 1.20 7.82
N PHE A 188 15.82 1.91 7.18
CA PHE A 188 14.39 1.64 7.28
C PHE A 188 13.82 1.26 5.92
N ILE A 189 13.54 -0.03 5.73
CA ILE A 189 12.82 -0.52 4.55
C ILE A 189 11.34 -0.26 4.78
N SER A 190 10.86 0.85 4.21
CA SER A 190 9.53 1.39 4.51
C SER A 190 8.41 0.71 3.74
N GLY A 191 8.72 -0.14 2.74
CA GLY A 191 7.71 -0.66 1.84
C GLY A 191 6.96 0.50 1.18
N ASP A 192 5.63 0.40 1.23
CA ASP A 192 4.70 1.45 0.81
C ASP A 192 4.19 2.30 1.98
N HIS A 193 4.76 2.18 3.18
CA HIS A 193 4.32 2.99 4.32
C HIS A 193 4.78 4.46 4.22
N ILE A 194 6.01 4.70 3.76
CA ILE A 194 6.55 6.04 3.54
C ILE A 194 7.32 6.04 2.22
N LEU A 195 6.87 6.85 1.28
CA LEU A 195 7.45 7.02 -0.06
C LEU A 195 7.96 8.47 -0.21
N GLY A 196 8.99 8.67 -1.03
CA GLY A 196 9.67 9.97 -1.15
C GLY A 196 8.86 11.03 -1.90
N GLU A 197 8.45 10.71 -3.13
CA GLU A 197 7.85 11.70 -4.05
C GLU A 197 6.32 11.62 -4.06
N ILE A 198 5.76 10.40 -3.95
CA ILE A 198 4.32 10.15 -4.01
C ILE A 198 3.73 9.87 -2.62
N THR A 199 2.43 10.10 -2.47
CA THR A 199 1.67 9.70 -1.29
C THR A 199 1.30 8.22 -1.38
N PRO A 200 1.58 7.41 -0.34
CA PRO A 200 1.04 6.07 -0.27
C PRO A 200 -0.46 6.04 -0.38
N THR A 201 -0.97 5.06 -1.12
CA THR A 201 -2.40 4.83 -1.25
C THR A 201 -2.99 4.41 0.10
N VAL A 202 -3.98 5.13 0.63
CA VAL A 202 -4.73 4.73 1.82
C VAL A 202 -6.20 4.61 1.45
N GLN A 203 -6.67 3.38 1.29
CA GLN A 203 -8.00 3.12 0.76
C GLN A 203 -8.77 2.11 1.59
N THR A 204 -10.09 2.23 1.56
CA THR A 204 -10.98 1.17 2.01
C THR A 204 -12.15 1.02 1.07
N ARG A 205 -12.96 0.01 1.34
CA ARG A 205 -14.23 -0.27 0.67
C ARG A 205 -15.33 -0.15 1.72
N LEU A 206 -16.32 -1.04 1.73
CA LEU A 206 -17.39 -1.03 2.74
C LEU A 206 -17.05 -1.81 4.02
N TYR A 207 -15.76 -2.01 4.28
CA TYR A 207 -15.31 -2.73 5.46
C TYR A 207 -15.42 -1.86 6.73
N PRO A 208 -15.55 -2.47 7.92
CA PRO A 208 -15.68 -1.71 9.16
C PRO A 208 -14.40 -0.99 9.57
N GLU A 209 -13.22 -1.40 9.08
CA GLU A 209 -11.93 -0.83 9.45
C GLU A 209 -11.77 0.65 9.03
N ASN A 210 -10.82 1.32 9.66
CA ASN A 210 -10.47 2.70 9.44
C ASN A 210 -8.97 2.82 9.09
N PRO A 211 -8.60 2.54 7.83
CA PRO A 211 -7.19 2.50 7.45
C PRO A 211 -6.50 3.86 7.56
N LEU A 212 -7.23 4.97 7.45
CA LEU A 212 -6.61 6.29 7.61
C LEU A 212 -6.20 6.53 9.07
N LYS A 213 -7.04 6.14 10.03
CA LYS A 213 -6.67 6.19 11.46
C LYS A 213 -5.46 5.30 11.75
N ASP A 214 -5.47 4.08 11.22
CA ASP A 214 -4.36 3.13 11.37
C ASP A 214 -3.06 3.66 10.73
N TYR A 215 -3.16 4.26 9.55
CA TYR A 215 -2.03 4.85 8.83
C TYR A 215 -1.41 6.01 9.61
N LEU A 216 -2.24 6.95 10.10
CA LEU A 216 -1.78 8.09 10.89
C LEU A 216 -1.11 7.65 12.20
N ALA A 217 -1.65 6.64 12.87
CA ALA A 217 -1.04 6.04 14.05
C ALA A 217 0.30 5.35 13.72
N SER A 218 0.39 4.69 12.57
CA SER A 218 1.63 4.07 12.08
C SER A 218 2.71 5.11 11.78
N LEU A 219 2.35 6.21 11.11
CA LEU A 219 3.28 7.34 10.89
C LEU A 219 3.84 7.86 12.22
N LYS A 220 2.99 8.01 13.25
CA LYS A 220 3.40 8.44 14.59
C LYS A 220 4.38 7.46 15.25
N LYS A 221 4.19 6.15 15.06
CA LYS A 221 5.13 5.13 15.54
C LYS A 221 6.51 5.32 14.90
N ILE A 222 6.54 5.48 13.57
CA ILE A 222 7.79 5.63 12.81
C ILE A 222 8.49 6.96 13.07
N TYR A 223 7.74 8.05 13.29
CA TYR A 223 8.29 9.39 13.54
C TYR A 223 9.30 9.43 14.70
N SER A 224 9.14 8.55 15.70
CA SER A 224 10.00 8.50 16.88
C SER A 224 11.32 7.73 16.68
N LEU A 225 11.46 7.00 15.57
CA LEU A 225 12.58 6.10 15.35
C LEU A 225 13.84 6.87 14.91
N PRO A 226 15.04 6.41 15.30
CA PRO A 226 16.29 7.03 14.90
C PRO A 226 16.70 6.57 13.49
N ILE A 227 15.87 6.83 12.47
CA ILE A 227 16.14 6.39 11.09
C ILE A 227 17.14 7.32 10.41
N GLU A 228 18.22 6.76 9.85
CA GLU A 228 19.24 7.50 9.10
C GLU A 228 18.95 7.54 7.59
N CYS A 229 18.31 6.49 7.07
CA CYS A 229 17.95 6.38 5.65
C CYS A 229 16.71 5.53 5.47
N VAL A 230 15.75 6.05 4.71
CA VAL A 230 14.54 5.37 4.24
C VAL A 230 14.82 4.72 2.89
N LEU A 231 14.42 3.47 2.79
CA LEU A 231 14.55 2.58 1.64
C LEU A 231 13.12 2.23 1.18
N PRO A 232 12.47 3.08 0.35
CA PRO A 232 11.09 2.91 -0.08
C PRO A 232 10.94 1.93 -1.24
N SER A 233 9.79 1.28 -1.35
CA SER A 233 9.50 0.41 -2.50
C SER A 233 9.37 1.18 -3.82
N HIS A 234 9.16 2.50 -3.80
CA HIS A 234 9.12 3.31 -5.02
C HIS A 234 9.95 4.59 -4.88
N GLY A 235 10.60 4.98 -5.98
CA GLY A 235 11.42 6.18 -6.05
C GLY A 235 12.81 6.03 -5.42
N LYS A 236 13.38 7.13 -4.93
CA LYS A 236 14.75 7.17 -4.40
C LYS A 236 14.80 6.99 -2.89
N CYS A 237 15.90 6.43 -2.39
CA CYS A 237 16.21 6.47 -0.96
C CYS A 237 16.40 7.91 -0.47
N PHE A 238 16.00 8.21 0.76
CA PHE A 238 16.06 9.56 1.33
C PHE A 238 16.30 9.52 2.85
N LYS A 239 16.74 10.63 3.45
CA LYS A 239 17.14 10.67 4.87
C LYS A 239 16.09 11.28 5.80
N ASP A 240 15.39 12.30 5.33
CA ASP A 240 14.46 13.08 6.15
C ASP A 240 13.08 12.42 6.26
N HIS A 241 13.01 11.32 7.02
CA HIS A 241 11.75 10.64 7.28
C HIS A 241 10.77 11.49 8.10
N LYS A 242 11.26 12.36 8.99
CA LYS A 242 10.41 13.20 9.84
C LYS A 242 9.73 14.30 9.03
N GLY A 243 10.49 15.03 8.22
CA GLY A 243 9.93 16.02 7.29
C GLY A 243 8.92 15.37 6.35
N ARG A 244 9.22 14.18 5.81
CA ARG A 244 8.27 13.46 4.97
C ARG A 244 7.00 13.04 5.70
N ILE A 245 7.09 12.59 6.95
CA ILE A 245 5.90 12.26 7.76
C ILE A 245 5.04 13.50 8.04
N GLU A 246 5.67 14.65 8.32
CA GLU A 246 4.97 15.92 8.53
C GLU A 246 4.22 16.38 7.27
N GLU A 247 4.82 16.20 6.09
CA GLU A 247 4.14 16.43 4.81
C GLU A 247 2.92 15.51 4.63
N LEU A 248 3.04 14.22 4.98
CA LEU A 248 1.95 13.25 4.89
C LEU A 248 0.81 13.58 5.86
N TRP A 249 1.11 13.99 7.09
CA TRP A 249 0.10 14.47 8.04
C TRP A 249 -0.63 15.71 7.52
N LYS A 250 0.12 16.68 7.00
CA LYS A 250 -0.46 17.89 6.39
C LYS A 250 -1.34 17.54 5.20
N HIS A 251 -0.91 16.64 4.33
CA HIS A 251 -1.67 16.16 3.19
C HIS A 251 -3.03 15.58 3.63
N HIS A 252 -3.06 14.62 4.55
CA HIS A 252 -4.31 14.03 5.00
C HIS A 252 -5.20 15.02 5.75
N LYS A 253 -4.62 15.95 6.51
CA LYS A 253 -5.39 17.04 7.13
C LYS A 253 -6.11 17.89 6.08
N GLN A 254 -5.41 18.29 5.02
CA GLN A 254 -6.00 19.06 3.92
C GLN A 254 -7.11 18.29 3.20
N ARG A 255 -6.92 16.99 2.96
CA ARG A 255 -7.95 16.10 2.40
C ARG A 255 -9.20 16.01 3.27
N ILE A 256 -9.02 15.89 4.59
CA ILE A 256 -10.13 15.89 5.56
C ILE A 256 -10.90 17.22 5.48
N GLU A 257 -10.19 18.35 5.49
CA GLU A 257 -10.79 19.68 5.38
C GLU A 257 -11.58 19.87 4.06
N GLU A 258 -11.03 19.36 2.96
CA GLU A 258 -11.66 19.37 1.64
C GLU A 258 -12.95 18.53 1.60
N VAL A 259 -12.93 17.29 2.12
CA VAL A 259 -14.13 16.44 2.20
C VAL A 259 -15.21 17.11 3.05
N VAL A 260 -14.83 17.72 4.18
CA VAL A 260 -15.77 18.48 5.03
C VAL A 260 -16.35 19.67 4.26
N ALA A 261 -15.54 20.41 3.50
CA ALA A 261 -16.02 21.53 2.68
C ALA A 261 -17.02 21.07 1.61
N ILE A 262 -16.74 19.96 0.91
CA ILE A 262 -17.66 19.36 -0.08
C ILE A 262 -19.00 19.00 0.55
N LEU A 263 -18.99 18.44 1.77
CA LEU A 263 -20.20 18.04 2.49
C LEU A 263 -20.98 19.21 3.11
N LYS A 264 -20.40 20.41 3.21
CA LYS A 264 -21.14 21.64 3.57
C LYS A 264 -22.10 22.06 2.45
N GLU A 265 -21.81 21.71 1.20
CA GLU A 265 -22.70 22.00 0.07
C GLU A 265 -23.95 21.11 0.02
N GLY A 266 -23.93 19.97 0.71
CA GLY A 266 -25.07 19.05 0.75
C GLY A 266 -24.67 17.60 0.96
N GLU A 267 -25.70 16.75 1.12
CA GLU A 267 -25.55 15.31 1.23
C GLU A 267 -25.13 14.69 -0.12
N ARG A 268 -24.07 13.88 -0.14
CA ARG A 268 -23.46 13.31 -1.36
C ARG A 268 -23.03 11.86 -1.20
N ASN A 269 -22.98 11.09 -2.28
CA ASN A 269 -22.37 9.76 -2.25
C ASN A 269 -20.83 9.84 -2.41
N THR A 270 -20.12 8.74 -2.17
CA THR A 270 -18.65 8.71 -2.20
C THR A 270 -18.08 9.08 -3.57
N TYR A 271 -18.72 8.64 -4.67
CA TYR A 271 -18.29 8.96 -6.03
C TYR A 271 -18.38 10.47 -6.32
N GLU A 272 -19.49 11.11 -5.93
CA GLU A 272 -19.68 12.56 -6.04
C GLU A 272 -18.71 13.37 -5.17
N ILE A 273 -18.29 12.81 -4.04
CA ILE A 273 -17.30 13.45 -3.17
C ILE A 273 -15.92 13.36 -3.82
N ALA A 274 -15.52 12.16 -4.26
CA ALA A 274 -14.25 11.96 -4.95
C ALA A 274 -14.13 12.85 -6.21
N SER A 275 -15.21 13.02 -6.98
CA SER A 275 -15.21 13.87 -8.17
C SER A 275 -15.02 15.37 -7.90
N LYS A 276 -15.22 15.79 -6.65
CA LYS A 276 -15.03 17.17 -6.18
C LYS A 276 -13.73 17.38 -5.41
N MET A 277 -13.01 16.31 -5.09
CA MET A 277 -11.67 16.40 -4.49
C MET A 277 -10.63 16.74 -5.55
N SER A 278 -9.55 17.39 -5.14
CA SER A 278 -8.46 17.80 -6.02
C SER A 278 -7.47 16.65 -6.21
N TRP A 279 -7.27 16.16 -7.43
CA TRP A 279 -6.35 15.05 -7.70
C TRP A 279 -5.15 15.51 -8.51
N ASP A 280 -3.95 15.06 -8.13
CA ASP A 280 -2.73 15.33 -8.89
C ASP A 280 -2.56 14.28 -9.99
N ILE A 281 -3.42 14.35 -11.01
CA ILE A 281 -3.35 13.46 -12.17
C ILE A 281 -3.50 14.23 -13.49
N HIS A 282 -2.92 13.71 -14.57
CA HIS A 282 -2.87 14.35 -15.88
C HIS A 282 -4.19 14.26 -16.68
N PHE A 283 -5.29 14.73 -16.10
CA PHE A 283 -6.60 14.78 -16.73
C PHE A 283 -7.29 16.10 -16.40
N ASN A 284 -7.99 16.69 -17.38
CA ASN A 284 -8.57 18.04 -17.25
C ASN A 284 -9.83 18.07 -16.37
N ASP A 285 -10.57 16.96 -16.32
CA ASP A 285 -11.80 16.83 -15.54
C ASP A 285 -12.08 15.38 -15.15
N TRP A 286 -12.91 15.19 -14.13
CA TRP A 286 -13.27 13.88 -13.58
C TRP A 286 -13.86 12.90 -14.61
N ASN A 287 -14.60 13.38 -15.61
CA ASN A 287 -15.21 12.49 -16.60
C ASN A 287 -14.17 11.91 -17.55
N SER A 288 -13.04 12.60 -17.73
CA SER A 288 -11.89 12.10 -18.50
C SER A 288 -11.03 11.09 -17.75
N PHE A 289 -11.24 10.90 -16.43
CA PHE A 289 -10.47 9.92 -15.66
C PHE A 289 -10.80 8.49 -16.14
N PRO A 290 -9.79 7.64 -16.36
CA PRO A 290 -10.01 6.23 -16.59
C PRO A 290 -10.78 5.59 -15.42
N PRO A 291 -11.67 4.61 -15.66
CA PRO A 291 -12.47 3.99 -14.61
C PRO A 291 -11.63 3.43 -13.45
N LEU A 292 -10.46 2.85 -13.74
CA LEU A 292 -9.54 2.35 -12.71
C LEU A 292 -8.98 3.47 -11.82
N GLN A 293 -8.70 4.66 -12.37
CA GLN A 293 -8.27 5.81 -11.57
C GLN A 293 -9.41 6.35 -10.71
N LYS A 294 -10.63 6.40 -11.24
CA LYS A 294 -11.83 6.72 -10.43
C LYS A 294 -12.01 5.73 -9.28
N PHE A 295 -11.79 4.44 -9.52
CA PHE A 295 -11.86 3.40 -8.48
C PHE A 295 -10.88 3.67 -7.33
N PHE A 296 -9.64 4.02 -7.63
CA PHE A 296 -8.66 4.38 -6.60
C PHE A 296 -9.05 5.65 -5.85
N ALA A 297 -9.40 6.72 -6.57
CA ALA A 297 -9.85 7.98 -5.98
C ALA A 297 -11.06 7.81 -5.04
N VAL A 298 -12.06 7.03 -5.45
CA VAL A 298 -13.24 6.75 -4.61
C VAL A 298 -12.88 5.89 -3.40
N GLY A 299 -11.93 4.96 -3.56
CA GLY A 299 -11.39 4.18 -2.44
C GLY A 299 -10.72 5.04 -1.37
N GLU A 300 -10.00 6.08 -1.79
CA GLU A 300 -9.29 7.00 -0.88
C GLU A 300 -10.26 7.98 -0.24
N ALA A 301 -11.21 8.52 -1.01
CA ALA A 301 -12.31 9.31 -0.47
C ALA A 301 -13.09 8.52 0.60
N MET A 302 -13.35 7.23 0.35
CA MET A 302 -13.98 6.35 1.34
C MET A 302 -13.16 6.24 2.63
N ALA A 303 -11.83 6.11 2.57
CA ALA A 303 -10.99 6.06 3.77
C ALA A 303 -11.12 7.32 4.63
N HIS A 304 -11.15 8.49 3.99
CA HIS A 304 -11.37 9.77 4.69
C HIS A 304 -12.80 9.89 5.27
N LEU A 305 -13.82 9.39 4.55
CA LEU A 305 -15.18 9.34 5.06
C LEU A 305 -15.33 8.40 6.27
N ARG A 306 -14.69 7.22 6.24
CA ARG A 306 -14.65 6.31 7.39
C ARG A 306 -14.03 6.97 8.61
N TYR A 307 -12.90 7.68 8.41
CA TYR A 307 -12.25 8.43 9.48
C TYR A 307 -13.18 9.49 10.08
N LEU A 308 -13.78 10.33 9.25
CA LEU A 308 -14.72 11.38 9.68
C LEU A 308 -15.98 10.81 10.36
N GLU A 309 -16.47 9.65 9.93
CA GLU A 309 -17.63 8.99 10.54
C GLU A 309 -17.29 8.46 11.93
N GLU A 310 -16.13 7.84 12.11
CA GLU A 310 -15.68 7.36 13.43
C GLU A 310 -15.45 8.54 14.40
N GLU A 311 -14.96 9.68 13.90
CA GLU A 311 -14.85 10.92 14.67
C GLU A 311 -16.21 11.59 14.95
N GLY A 312 -17.31 11.06 14.39
CA GLY A 312 -18.67 11.55 14.61
C GLY A 312 -18.99 12.88 13.89
N LEU A 313 -18.16 13.29 12.94
CA LEU A 313 -18.31 14.54 12.18
C LEU A 313 -19.27 14.39 10.99
N ILE A 314 -19.39 13.17 10.47
CA ILE A 314 -20.34 12.82 9.42
C ILE A 314 -21.14 11.59 9.81
N LYS A 315 -22.21 11.33 9.06
CA LYS A 315 -22.98 10.09 9.17
C LYS A 315 -23.43 9.62 7.80
N ARG A 316 -23.49 8.29 7.63
CA ARG A 316 -24.04 7.67 6.43
C ARG A 316 -25.57 7.50 6.45
N ARG A 317 -26.18 7.52 5.27
CA ARG A 317 -27.59 7.18 5.01
C ARG A 317 -27.68 6.28 3.79
N ILE A 318 -28.68 5.40 3.77
CA ILE A 318 -28.94 4.52 2.62
C ILE A 318 -30.14 5.11 1.87
N LYS A 319 -29.97 5.45 0.59
CA LYS A 319 -31.06 5.93 -0.28
C LYS A 319 -31.77 4.74 -0.95
N SER A 320 -33.10 4.73 -0.86
CA SER A 320 -33.96 3.55 -1.05
C SER A 320 -34.04 2.98 -2.49
N GLN A 321 -33.56 3.69 -3.51
CA GLN A 321 -33.74 3.27 -4.91
C GLN A 321 -32.59 2.41 -5.48
N LYS A 322 -31.38 2.43 -4.88
CA LYS A 322 -30.20 1.63 -5.33
C LYS A 322 -29.28 1.21 -4.17
N GLU A 323 -29.78 1.28 -2.93
CA GLU A 323 -28.99 1.15 -1.70
C GLU A 323 -27.76 2.09 -1.60
N ILE A 324 -27.66 3.12 -2.44
CA ILE A 324 -26.51 4.04 -2.46
C ILE A 324 -26.31 4.66 -1.08
N ILE A 325 -25.06 4.63 -0.62
CA ILE A 325 -24.65 5.25 0.63
C ILE A 325 -24.34 6.72 0.35
N SER A 326 -25.06 7.60 1.05
CA SER A 326 -24.79 9.03 1.08
C SER A 326 -24.25 9.47 2.43
N TRP A 327 -23.46 10.52 2.41
CA TRP A 327 -22.76 11.09 3.55
C TRP A 327 -23.23 12.52 3.77
N LYS A 328 -23.34 12.91 5.04
CA LYS A 328 -23.60 14.29 5.43
C LYS A 328 -22.98 14.64 6.78
N LEU A 329 -22.73 15.91 6.99
CA LEU A 329 -22.28 16.43 8.28
C LEU A 329 -23.29 16.13 9.39
N THR A 330 -22.78 15.79 10.57
CA THR A 330 -23.57 15.81 11.79
C THR A 330 -23.77 17.28 12.18
N GLY A 331 -25.01 17.73 12.39
CA GLY A 331 -25.33 19.15 12.62
C GLY A 331 -24.85 19.72 13.96
N THR A 332 -23.86 19.10 14.61
CA THR A 332 -23.31 19.50 15.90
C THR A 332 -22.06 20.36 15.67
N GLY A 333 -22.08 21.62 16.13
CA GLY A 333 -21.01 22.61 16.00
C GLY A 333 -19.69 22.30 16.74
N LYS A 334 -19.36 21.02 16.95
CA LYS A 334 -18.07 20.56 17.50
C LYS A 334 -16.98 20.41 16.42
N THR A 335 -17.28 20.78 15.18
CA THR A 335 -16.47 20.56 13.98
C THR A 335 -15.11 21.26 13.97
N ASN A 336 -14.89 22.31 14.77
CA ASN A 336 -13.66 23.11 14.69
C ASN A 336 -12.63 22.88 15.81
N GLN A 337 -12.97 22.20 16.91
CA GLN A 337 -12.04 22.07 18.06
C GLN A 337 -11.36 20.70 18.19
N LYS A 338 -11.92 19.63 17.60
CA LYS A 338 -11.36 18.27 17.75
C LYS A 338 -10.31 17.91 16.69
N MET A 339 -10.48 18.42 15.46
CA MET A 339 -9.55 18.16 14.35
C MET A 339 -8.17 18.84 14.50
N SER A 340 -8.06 19.89 15.33
CA SER A 340 -6.81 20.65 15.48
C SER A 340 -5.86 20.12 16.54
N SER A 341 -6.30 19.18 17.40
CA SER A 341 -5.50 18.68 18.53
C SER A 341 -4.92 17.28 18.33
N GLU A 342 -5.35 16.53 17.31
CA GLU A 342 -4.99 15.11 17.13
C GLU A 342 -4.19 14.81 15.85
N LEU A 343 -4.04 15.81 14.96
CA LEU A 343 -3.17 15.83 13.79
C LEU A 343 -2.12 16.93 13.99
#